data_AF-A0A845U4P5-F1
#
_entry.id   AF-A0A845U4P5-F1
#
_cell.length_a   1.000
_cell.length_b   1.000
_cell.length_c   1.000
_cell.angle_alpha   90.00
_cell.angle_beta   90.00
_cell.angle_gamma   90.00
#
_symmetry.space_group_name_H-M   'P 1'
#
loop_
_entity.id
_entity.type
_entity.pdbx_description
1 polymer ?
#
loop_
_entity_poly.entity_id
_entity_poly.type
_entity_poly.pdbx_seq_one_letter_code
_entity_poly.pdbx_strand_id
1 'polypeptide(L)'
;MIKESVGLVLRDYARAKSGKPAPAVMRKSIDLQVASITLTPEAATEKYKKACDAFLADVISVRGIPTKVIGEPEQETITSSSGDWIAQHFDDLLPKIRARRDWVVSNYKDQAEAYYSRRLSDFGALLDEFLQDPPRLAKDTGPRITPIKKEIGYFARWNDTLYTLKAFSFAAEVDFIFSLYGRDVIAAIWRYSDLDERMDYPPESNHRNLDERVYAVRDNWAVSKGLMKIGPFGYVDDIDIPGRQTGCACHLEWVSALDGLPDTMLTDLGLAERDRRREAFRKWIAQRNGDQRGFFRRIFEAIMKRK
;
A
#
# COMPACT_ATOMS: atom_id res chain seq x y z
N MET A 1 -28.78 -8.02 -9.57
CA MET A 1 -30.15 -7.72 -10.03
C MET A 1 -30.21 -6.48 -10.93
N ILE A 2 -29.62 -5.34 -10.55
CA ILE A 2 -29.74 -4.08 -11.34
C ILE A 2 -29.14 -4.15 -12.75
N LYS A 3 -27.96 -4.77 -12.95
CA LYS A 3 -27.42 -4.95 -14.31
C LYS A 3 -28.36 -5.72 -15.26
N GLU A 4 -29.17 -6.64 -14.72
CA GLU A 4 -30.16 -7.36 -15.51
C GLU A 4 -31.39 -6.49 -15.81
N SER A 5 -31.86 -5.73 -14.81
CA SER A 5 -32.92 -4.72 -14.96
C SER A 5 -32.57 -3.70 -16.05
N VAL A 6 -31.40 -3.05 -15.96
CA VAL A 6 -30.94 -2.09 -16.96
C VAL A 6 -30.81 -2.76 -18.34
N GLY A 7 -30.28 -3.99 -18.39
CA GLY A 7 -30.20 -4.73 -19.64
C GLY A 7 -31.57 -5.08 -20.27
N LEU A 8 -32.64 -5.23 -19.47
CA LEU A 8 -34.00 -5.39 -19.99
C LEU A 8 -34.53 -4.06 -20.51
N VAL A 9 -34.41 -2.98 -19.73
CA VAL A 9 -34.82 -1.63 -20.13
C VAL A 9 -34.19 -1.21 -21.46
N LEU A 10 -32.89 -1.45 -21.64
CA LEU A 10 -32.18 -1.14 -22.88
C LEU A 10 -32.64 -2.00 -24.07
N ARG A 11 -32.97 -3.28 -23.84
CA ARG A 11 -33.55 -4.16 -24.88
C ARG A 11 -34.91 -3.65 -25.33
N ASP A 12 -35.77 -3.27 -24.38
CA ASP A 12 -37.11 -2.77 -24.67
C ASP A 12 -37.03 -1.42 -25.40
N TYR A 13 -36.10 -0.55 -24.98
CA TYR A 13 -35.81 0.72 -25.65
C TYR A 13 -35.38 0.54 -27.10
N ALA A 14 -34.49 -0.43 -27.38
CA ALA A 14 -34.04 -0.72 -28.73
C ALA A 14 -35.20 -1.21 -29.63
N ARG A 15 -36.09 -2.06 -29.09
CA ARG A 15 -37.19 -2.72 -29.82
C ARG A 15 -38.43 -1.84 -30.06
N ALA A 16 -38.62 -0.78 -29.28
CA ALA A 16 -39.80 0.07 -29.40
C ALA A 16 -39.92 0.67 -30.82
N LYS A 17 -41.05 0.46 -31.50
CA LYS A 17 -41.28 0.93 -32.88
C LYS A 17 -41.84 2.35 -32.95
N SER A 18 -42.56 2.78 -31.91
CA SER A 18 -43.14 4.11 -31.73
C SER A 18 -43.18 4.46 -30.24
N GLY A 19 -43.24 5.75 -29.90
CA GLY A 19 -43.37 6.19 -28.51
C GLY A 19 -42.15 5.93 -27.61
N LYS A 20 -40.94 5.88 -28.18
CA LYS A 20 -39.71 5.79 -27.38
C LYS A 20 -39.64 7.00 -26.44
N PRO A 21 -39.35 6.80 -25.14
CA PRO A 21 -38.95 7.89 -24.28
C PRO A 21 -37.78 8.64 -24.90
N ALA A 22 -37.71 9.95 -24.69
CA ALA A 22 -36.54 10.71 -25.12
C ALA A 22 -35.26 10.12 -24.48
N PRO A 23 -34.12 10.07 -25.19
CA PRO A 23 -32.86 9.56 -24.64
C PRO A 23 -32.53 10.11 -23.25
N ALA A 24 -32.74 11.41 -23.03
CA ALA A 24 -32.51 12.06 -21.73
C ALA A 24 -33.40 11.49 -20.59
N VAL A 25 -34.65 11.13 -20.88
CA VAL A 25 -35.56 10.52 -19.90
C VAL A 25 -35.08 9.11 -19.55
N MET A 26 -34.70 8.33 -20.56
CA MET A 26 -34.16 6.98 -20.36
C MET A 26 -32.86 7.02 -19.57
N ARG A 27 -31.96 7.95 -19.93
CA ARG A 27 -30.69 8.19 -19.25
C ARG A 27 -30.91 8.45 -17.76
N LYS A 28 -31.76 9.42 -17.41
CA LYS A 28 -32.10 9.76 -16.02
C LYS A 28 -32.66 8.57 -15.24
N SER A 29 -33.52 7.75 -15.86
CA SER A 29 -34.08 6.57 -15.21
C SER A 29 -33.01 5.54 -14.87
N ILE A 30 -32.06 5.31 -15.79
CA ILE A 30 -30.96 4.37 -15.57
C ILE A 30 -29.97 4.93 -14.54
N ASP A 31 -29.63 6.22 -14.60
CA ASP A 31 -28.74 6.86 -13.62
C ASP A 31 -29.30 6.71 -12.19
N LEU A 32 -30.61 6.87 -12.00
CA LEU A 32 -31.27 6.65 -10.70
C LEU A 32 -31.17 5.19 -10.23
N GLN A 33 -31.34 4.22 -11.14
CA GLN A 33 -31.17 2.80 -10.79
C GLN A 33 -29.72 2.50 -10.39
N VAL A 34 -28.75 3.04 -11.11
CA VAL A 34 -27.32 2.83 -10.81
C VAL A 34 -26.92 3.52 -9.50
N ALA A 35 -27.36 4.76 -9.28
CA ALA A 35 -27.11 5.49 -8.03
C ALA A 35 -27.62 4.74 -6.79
N SER A 36 -28.70 3.94 -6.91
CA SER A 36 -29.28 3.19 -5.80
C SER A 36 -28.41 2.05 -5.25
N ILE A 37 -27.37 1.62 -5.98
CA ILE A 37 -26.45 0.54 -5.57
C ILE A 37 -25.00 0.97 -5.43
N THR A 38 -24.69 2.22 -5.75
CA THR A 38 -23.33 2.73 -5.68
C THR A 38 -23.16 3.48 -4.39
N LEU A 39 -22.15 3.11 -3.61
CA LEU A 39 -21.71 3.92 -2.49
C LEU A 39 -21.19 5.26 -3.04
N THR A 40 -21.50 6.39 -2.39
CA THR A 40 -20.92 7.67 -2.77
C THR A 40 -19.47 7.78 -2.26
N PRO A 41 -18.61 8.61 -2.87
CA PRO A 41 -17.26 8.88 -2.36
C PRO A 41 -17.24 9.29 -0.88
N GLU A 42 -18.20 10.08 -0.44
CA GLU A 42 -18.31 10.54 0.96
C GLU A 42 -18.60 9.36 1.89
N ALA A 43 -19.57 8.50 1.53
CA ALA A 43 -19.93 7.35 2.34
C ALA A 43 -18.79 6.29 2.37
N ALA A 44 -18.07 6.12 1.27
CA ALA A 44 -16.86 5.31 1.18
C ALA A 44 -15.75 5.86 2.10
N THR A 45 -15.54 7.17 2.07
CA THR A 45 -14.55 7.87 2.91
C THR A 45 -14.86 7.71 4.39
N GLU A 46 -16.12 7.87 4.80
CA GLU A 46 -16.52 7.66 6.20
C GLU A 46 -16.32 6.21 6.66
N LYS A 47 -16.55 5.23 5.77
CA LYS A 47 -16.23 3.83 6.06
C LYS A 47 -14.72 3.63 6.25
N TYR A 48 -13.90 4.21 5.38
CA TYR A 48 -12.45 4.12 5.46
C TYR A 48 -11.90 4.81 6.73
N LYS A 49 -12.39 6.01 7.04
CA LYS A 49 -12.07 6.74 8.26
C LYS A 49 -12.33 5.93 9.52
N LYS A 50 -13.48 5.24 9.62
CA LYS A 50 -13.77 4.34 10.74
C LYS A 50 -12.74 3.22 10.88
N ALA A 51 -12.27 2.65 9.77
CA ALA A 51 -11.21 1.65 9.79
C ALA A 51 -9.88 2.24 10.27
N CYS A 52 -9.51 3.44 9.80
CA CYS A 52 -8.33 4.15 10.28
C CYS A 52 -8.42 4.48 11.78
N ASP A 53 -9.59 4.90 12.26
CA ASP A 53 -9.84 5.20 13.67
C ASP A 53 -9.73 3.96 14.56
N ALA A 54 -10.25 2.82 14.10
CA ALA A 54 -10.09 1.54 14.80
C ALA A 54 -8.61 1.15 14.88
N PHE A 55 -7.88 1.20 13.76
CA PHE A 55 -6.45 0.91 13.74
C PHE A 55 -5.64 1.88 14.62
N LEU A 56 -5.98 3.17 14.62
CA LEU A 56 -5.34 4.16 15.50
C LEU A 56 -5.58 3.82 16.98
N ALA A 57 -6.78 3.38 17.34
CA ALA A 57 -7.08 2.96 18.71
C ALA A 57 -6.20 1.77 19.12
N ASP A 58 -6.04 0.79 18.23
CA ASP A 58 -5.15 -0.35 18.46
C ASP A 58 -3.68 0.10 18.62
N VAL A 59 -3.19 0.98 17.73
CA VAL A 59 -1.84 1.56 17.79
C VAL A 59 -1.60 2.28 19.13
N ILE A 60 -2.58 3.05 19.62
CA ILE A 60 -2.51 3.72 20.92
C ILE A 60 -2.48 2.70 22.06
N SER A 61 -3.31 1.66 21.99
CA SER A 61 -3.42 0.66 23.07
C SER A 61 -2.12 -0.10 23.29
N VAL A 62 -1.38 -0.43 22.23
CA VAL A 62 -0.11 -1.15 22.31
C VAL A 62 1.12 -0.24 22.22
N ARG A 63 0.93 1.07 22.06
CA ARG A 63 2.00 2.07 21.87
C ARG A 63 2.98 1.67 20.75
N GLY A 64 2.46 1.22 19.61
CA GLY A 64 3.24 0.74 18.46
C GLY A 64 2.38 0.05 17.40
N ILE A 65 2.98 -0.71 16.48
CA ILE A 65 2.25 -1.43 15.43
C ILE A 65 1.54 -2.64 16.04
N PRO A 66 0.20 -2.70 15.98
CA PRO A 66 -0.56 -3.81 16.53
C PRO A 66 -0.31 -5.07 15.70
N THR A 67 0.11 -6.14 16.37
CA THR A 67 0.33 -7.47 15.79
C THR A 67 -0.48 -8.48 16.59
N LYS A 68 -1.19 -9.36 15.88
CA LYS A 68 -1.89 -10.48 16.51
C LYS A 68 -0.91 -11.63 16.73
N VAL A 69 -0.81 -12.11 17.95
CA VAL A 69 -0.07 -13.34 18.26
C VAL A 69 -0.98 -14.52 17.93
N ILE A 70 -0.52 -15.43 17.05
CA ILE A 70 -1.24 -16.68 16.79
C ILE A 70 -1.02 -17.60 18.00
N GLY A 71 -1.99 -17.63 18.91
CA GLY A 71 -2.01 -18.45 20.13
C GLY A 71 -3.19 -19.42 20.17
N GLU A 72 -3.47 -19.99 21.35
CA GLU A 72 -4.66 -20.82 21.56
C GLU A 72 -5.96 -20.02 21.26
N PRO A 73 -6.98 -20.65 20.68
CA PRO A 73 -8.14 -19.97 20.08
C PRO A 73 -8.98 -19.11 21.04
N GLU A 74 -8.74 -19.17 22.34
CA GLU A 74 -9.53 -18.48 23.35
C GLU A 74 -8.92 -17.16 23.86
N GLN A 75 -7.70 -16.79 23.44
CA GLN A 75 -7.04 -15.54 23.87
C GLN A 75 -6.29 -14.85 22.71
N GLU A 76 -7.02 -14.11 21.87
CA GLU A 76 -6.38 -13.16 20.96
C GLU A 76 -5.80 -11.98 21.77
N THR A 77 -4.48 -11.98 22.00
CA THR A 77 -3.76 -10.83 22.54
C THR A 77 -3.13 -10.02 21.43
N ILE A 78 -3.38 -8.71 21.40
CA ILE A 78 -2.71 -7.76 20.50
C ILE A 78 -1.46 -7.24 21.23
N THR A 79 -0.30 -7.33 20.57
CA THR A 79 0.98 -6.82 21.09
C THR A 79 1.62 -5.86 20.10
N SER A 80 2.57 -5.03 20.57
CA SER A 80 3.36 -4.16 19.69
C SER A 80 4.54 -4.91 19.07
N SER A 81 4.83 -4.64 17.80
CA SER A 81 6.04 -5.10 17.09
C SER A 81 7.10 -4.01 16.88
N SER A 82 6.91 -2.80 17.45
CA SER A 82 7.74 -1.62 17.15
C SER A 82 8.94 -1.41 18.08
N GLY A 83 9.17 -2.32 19.02
CA GLY A 83 10.28 -2.25 19.99
C GLY A 83 10.11 -1.18 21.09
N ASP A 84 10.99 -1.24 22.09
CA ASP A 84 10.88 -0.45 23.33
C ASP A 84 11.04 1.06 23.10
N TRP A 85 11.91 1.44 22.17
CA TRP A 85 12.18 2.86 21.91
C TRP A 85 10.91 3.59 21.45
N ILE A 86 10.15 2.98 20.53
CA ILE A 86 8.88 3.55 20.04
C ILE A 86 7.87 3.64 21.19
N ALA A 87 7.74 2.61 22.02
CA ALA A 87 6.81 2.63 23.15
C ALA A 87 7.14 3.74 24.16
N GLN A 88 8.43 4.00 24.41
CA GLN A 88 8.91 5.04 25.31
C GLN A 88 8.69 6.46 24.76
N HIS A 89 8.77 6.64 23.44
CA HIS A 89 8.62 7.96 22.78
C HIS A 89 7.26 8.12 22.09
N PHE A 90 6.32 7.20 22.32
CA PHE A 90 5.05 7.16 21.60
C PHE A 90 4.23 8.46 21.73
N ASP A 91 4.27 9.10 22.89
CA ASP A 91 3.49 10.32 23.13
C ASP A 91 4.01 11.50 22.27
N ASP A 92 5.31 11.53 21.95
CA ASP A 92 5.91 12.51 21.03
C ASP A 92 5.55 12.22 19.57
N LEU A 93 5.33 10.94 19.23
CA LEU A 93 4.97 10.49 17.89
C LEU A 93 3.47 10.61 17.62
N LEU A 94 2.63 10.50 18.65
CA LEU A 94 1.17 10.46 18.53
C LEU A 94 0.57 11.66 17.77
N PRO A 95 1.00 12.91 17.98
CA PRO A 95 0.52 14.04 17.17
C PRO A 95 0.79 13.86 15.67
N LYS A 96 1.96 13.30 15.31
CA LYS A 96 2.34 13.02 13.92
C LYS A 96 1.47 11.90 13.32
N ILE A 97 1.21 10.86 14.11
CA ILE A 97 0.32 9.75 13.71
C ILE A 97 -1.10 10.26 13.44
N ARG A 98 -1.63 11.14 14.31
CA ARG A 98 -2.96 11.73 14.13
C ARG A 98 -3.05 12.62 12.89
N ALA A 99 -2.08 13.52 12.72
CA ALA A 99 -2.00 14.36 11.51
C ALA A 99 -1.92 13.50 10.25
N ARG A 100 -1.19 12.38 10.31
CA ARG A 100 -1.07 11.45 9.21
C ARG A 100 -2.35 10.67 8.94
N ARG A 101 -3.10 10.29 9.98
CA ARG A 101 -4.45 9.72 9.84
C ARG A 101 -5.36 10.66 9.05
N ASP A 102 -5.38 11.94 9.44
CA ASP A 102 -6.23 12.95 8.78
C ASP A 102 -5.84 13.12 7.31
N TRP A 103 -4.54 13.18 7.03
CA TRP A 103 -4.03 13.22 5.67
C TRP A 103 -4.42 11.98 4.85
N VAL A 104 -4.27 10.77 5.40
CA VAL A 104 -4.62 9.52 4.70
C VAL A 104 -6.12 9.46 4.39
N VAL A 105 -6.98 9.91 5.30
CA VAL A 105 -8.44 9.98 5.06
C VAL A 105 -8.76 11.00 3.97
N SER A 106 -8.11 12.17 3.98
CA SER A 106 -8.27 13.17 2.91
C SER A 106 -7.80 12.63 1.56
N ASN A 107 -6.61 12.03 1.50
CA ASN A 107 -6.06 11.44 0.28
C ASN A 107 -6.95 10.32 -0.26
N TYR A 108 -7.52 9.47 0.61
CA TYR A 108 -8.49 8.46 0.21
C TYR A 108 -9.74 9.09 -0.40
N LYS A 109 -10.24 10.20 0.18
CA LYS A 109 -11.40 10.92 -0.36
C LYS A 109 -11.13 11.42 -1.78
N ASP A 110 -10.02 12.11 -2.00
CA ASP A 110 -9.65 12.64 -3.32
C ASP A 110 -9.54 11.50 -4.35
N GLN A 111 -8.93 10.39 -3.96
CA GLN A 111 -8.80 9.20 -4.80
C GLN A 111 -10.15 8.51 -5.05
N ALA A 112 -11.04 8.49 -4.06
CA ALA A 112 -12.39 7.96 -4.20
C ALA A 112 -13.24 8.80 -5.18
N GLU A 113 -13.17 10.13 -5.08
CA GLU A 113 -13.84 11.05 -6.00
C GLU A 113 -13.32 10.88 -7.43
N ALA A 114 -12.00 10.82 -7.62
CA ALA A 114 -11.41 10.60 -8.94
C ALA A 114 -11.80 9.23 -9.53
N TYR A 115 -11.72 8.16 -8.75
CA TYR A 115 -12.07 6.81 -9.17
C TYR A 115 -13.56 6.71 -9.54
N TYR A 116 -14.43 7.23 -8.67
CA TYR A 116 -15.87 7.25 -8.88
C TYR A 116 -16.25 8.03 -10.14
N SER A 117 -15.70 9.24 -10.29
CA SER A 117 -16.00 10.12 -11.43
C SER A 117 -15.58 9.50 -12.75
N ARG A 118 -14.40 8.86 -12.79
CA ARG A 118 -13.95 8.12 -13.99
C ARG A 118 -14.90 6.98 -14.34
N ARG A 119 -15.28 6.14 -13.37
CA ARG A 119 -16.21 5.03 -13.61
C ARG A 119 -17.60 5.50 -14.04
N LEU A 120 -18.09 6.59 -13.45
CA LEU A 120 -19.35 7.20 -13.85
C LEU A 120 -19.28 7.73 -15.28
N SER A 121 -18.15 8.34 -15.67
CA SER A 121 -17.89 8.81 -17.02
C SER A 121 -17.84 7.67 -18.04
N ASP A 122 -17.08 6.60 -17.76
CA ASP A 122 -16.93 5.43 -18.64
C ASP A 122 -18.29 4.74 -18.87
N PHE A 123 -19.04 4.52 -17.78
CA PHE A 123 -20.41 4.02 -17.86
C PHE A 123 -21.31 4.96 -18.68
N GLY A 124 -21.18 6.26 -18.44
CA GLY A 124 -21.97 7.27 -19.10
C GLY A 124 -21.76 7.30 -20.61
N ALA A 125 -20.51 7.23 -21.06
CA ALA A 125 -20.17 7.21 -22.48
C ALA A 125 -20.80 6.02 -23.21
N LEU A 126 -20.70 4.81 -22.63
CA LEU A 126 -21.32 3.60 -23.20
C LEU A 126 -22.85 3.70 -23.28
N LEU A 127 -23.46 4.28 -22.25
CA LEU A 127 -24.91 4.44 -22.21
C LEU A 127 -25.38 5.49 -23.22
N ASP A 128 -24.69 6.61 -23.34
CA ASP A 128 -25.05 7.67 -24.29
C ASP A 128 -24.89 7.17 -25.73
N GLU A 129 -23.81 6.45 -26.04
CA GLU A 129 -23.61 5.83 -27.35
C GLU A 129 -24.76 4.86 -27.71
N PHE A 130 -25.23 4.06 -26.75
CA PHE A 130 -26.36 3.16 -26.96
C PHE A 130 -27.69 3.90 -27.16
N LEU A 131 -27.95 4.94 -26.37
CA LEU A 131 -29.21 5.67 -26.41
C LEU A 131 -29.33 6.57 -27.65
N GLN A 132 -28.22 7.11 -28.15
CA GLN A 132 -28.18 7.94 -29.35
C GLN A 132 -28.43 7.12 -30.63
N ASP A 133 -27.79 5.95 -30.74
CA ASP A 133 -27.96 5.06 -31.89
C ASP A 133 -28.31 3.65 -31.42
N PRO A 134 -29.57 3.35 -31.03
CA PRO A 134 -29.91 2.02 -30.54
C PRO A 134 -29.90 0.99 -31.68
N PRO A 135 -29.34 -0.22 -31.47
CA PRO A 135 -29.25 -1.25 -32.50
C PRO A 135 -30.63 -1.72 -32.98
N ARG A 136 -30.81 -1.83 -34.30
CA ARG A 136 -32.10 -2.16 -34.94
C ARG A 136 -32.41 -3.66 -34.94
N LEU A 137 -31.39 -4.51 -35.07
CA LEU A 137 -31.56 -5.96 -35.12
C LEU A 137 -31.32 -6.56 -33.73
N ALA A 138 -32.16 -7.53 -33.35
CA ALA A 138 -32.06 -8.19 -32.06
C ALA A 138 -30.69 -8.87 -31.81
N LYS A 139 -30.05 -9.34 -32.88
CA LYS A 139 -28.70 -9.95 -32.81
C LYS A 139 -27.60 -8.95 -32.41
N ASP A 140 -27.79 -7.66 -32.71
CA ASP A 140 -26.80 -6.61 -32.44
C ASP A 140 -27.03 -5.94 -31.07
N THR A 141 -28.21 -6.13 -30.46
CA THR A 141 -28.56 -5.56 -29.17
C THR A 141 -27.76 -6.15 -28.01
N GLY A 142 -27.61 -7.48 -27.96
CA GLY A 142 -26.88 -8.18 -26.90
C GLY A 142 -25.41 -7.74 -26.77
N PRO A 143 -24.63 -7.72 -27.87
CA PRO A 143 -23.25 -7.27 -27.88
C PRO A 143 -23.06 -5.84 -27.35
N ARG A 144 -23.98 -4.90 -27.62
CA ARG A 144 -23.86 -3.51 -27.16
C ARG A 144 -24.32 -3.30 -25.71
N ILE A 145 -25.24 -4.12 -25.20
CA ILE A 145 -25.66 -4.07 -23.80
C ILE A 145 -24.62 -4.72 -22.87
N THR A 146 -23.88 -5.71 -23.37
CA THR A 146 -22.88 -6.45 -22.59
C THR A 146 -21.83 -5.54 -21.91
N PRO A 147 -21.15 -4.62 -22.62
CA PRO A 147 -20.20 -3.70 -21.98
C PRO A 147 -20.86 -2.78 -20.94
N ILE A 148 -22.08 -2.28 -21.19
CA ILE A 148 -22.83 -1.46 -20.22
C ILE A 148 -23.10 -2.27 -18.94
N LYS A 149 -23.57 -3.51 -19.06
CA LYS A 149 -23.81 -4.41 -17.91
C LYS A 149 -22.52 -4.72 -17.14
N LYS A 150 -21.40 -4.84 -17.86
CA LYS A 150 -20.07 -5.07 -17.28
C LYS A 150 -19.64 -3.85 -16.45
N GLU A 151 -19.76 -2.64 -17.00
CA GLU A 151 -19.42 -1.40 -16.28
C GLU A 151 -20.32 -1.16 -15.07
N ILE A 152 -21.63 -1.42 -15.14
CA ILE A 152 -22.51 -1.38 -13.95
C ILE A 152 -21.99 -2.34 -12.87
N GLY A 153 -21.51 -3.52 -13.25
CA GLY A 153 -20.95 -4.50 -12.30
C GLY A 153 -19.62 -4.06 -11.68
N TYR A 154 -18.78 -3.32 -12.41
CA TYR A 154 -17.58 -2.71 -11.85
C TYR A 154 -17.92 -1.52 -10.95
N PHE A 155 -18.80 -0.65 -11.42
CA PHE A 155 -19.22 0.53 -10.68
C PHE A 155 -19.91 0.15 -9.37
N ALA A 156 -20.76 -0.88 -9.35
CA ALA A 156 -21.36 -1.39 -8.10
C ALA A 156 -20.33 -1.83 -7.03
N ARG A 157 -19.09 -2.12 -7.42
CA ARG A 157 -18.02 -2.59 -6.54
C ARG A 157 -16.83 -1.64 -6.47
N TRP A 158 -16.97 -0.41 -7.00
CA TRP A 158 -15.85 0.54 -7.13
C TRP A 158 -15.15 0.77 -5.77
N ASN A 159 -15.94 0.90 -4.70
CA ASN A 159 -15.43 1.12 -3.35
C ASN A 159 -14.63 -0.09 -2.84
N ASP A 160 -15.07 -1.31 -3.10
CA ASP A 160 -14.37 -2.51 -2.59
C ASP A 160 -13.02 -2.68 -3.27
N THR A 161 -12.96 -2.36 -4.57
CA THR A 161 -11.70 -2.32 -5.32
C THR A 161 -10.76 -1.26 -4.75
N LEU A 162 -11.24 -0.01 -4.58
CA LEU A 162 -10.41 1.07 -4.03
C LEU A 162 -9.96 0.78 -2.60
N TYR A 163 -10.88 0.28 -1.75
CA TYR A 163 -10.58 -0.09 -0.38
C TYR A 163 -9.51 -1.18 -0.34
N THR A 164 -9.58 -2.20 -1.20
CA THR A 164 -8.55 -3.24 -1.28
C THR A 164 -7.16 -2.65 -1.60
N LEU A 165 -7.10 -1.66 -2.50
CA LEU A 165 -5.86 -0.97 -2.86
C LEU A 165 -5.33 -0.06 -1.75
N LYS A 166 -6.18 0.38 -0.82
CA LYS A 166 -5.86 1.42 0.18
C LYS A 166 -5.99 0.97 1.64
N ALA A 167 -6.36 -0.28 1.88
CA ALA A 167 -6.60 -0.84 3.22
C ALA A 167 -5.39 -0.70 4.13
N PHE A 168 -4.18 -0.87 3.57
CA PHE A 168 -2.93 -0.80 4.33
C PHE A 168 -2.27 0.58 4.33
N SER A 169 -2.82 1.59 3.64
CA SER A 169 -2.15 2.88 3.50
C SER A 169 -1.90 3.55 4.85
N PHE A 170 -2.88 3.53 5.78
CA PHE A 170 -2.64 4.14 7.09
C PHE A 170 -1.62 3.35 7.91
N ALA A 171 -1.66 2.01 7.91
CA ALA A 171 -0.68 1.17 8.59
C ALA A 171 0.75 1.42 8.07
N ALA A 172 0.92 1.50 6.75
CA ALA A 172 2.19 1.82 6.11
C ALA A 172 2.71 3.22 6.51
N GLU A 173 1.82 4.20 6.65
CA GLU A 173 2.20 5.54 7.11
C GLU A 173 2.60 5.57 8.59
N VAL A 174 1.99 4.75 9.45
CA VAL A 174 2.44 4.60 10.84
C VAL A 174 3.83 3.95 10.88
N ASP A 175 4.05 2.90 10.11
CA ASP A 175 5.37 2.25 9.98
C ASP A 175 6.43 3.22 9.44
N PHE A 176 6.06 4.05 8.45
CA PHE A 176 6.92 5.12 7.94
C PHE A 176 7.33 6.11 9.03
N ILE A 177 6.38 6.57 9.86
CA ILE A 177 6.68 7.47 10.99
C ILE A 177 7.64 6.77 11.97
N PHE A 178 7.37 5.52 12.34
CA PHE A 178 8.22 4.78 13.28
C PHE A 178 9.62 4.53 12.72
N SER A 179 9.74 4.27 11.43
CA SER A 179 11.04 4.06 10.78
C SER A 179 11.82 5.36 10.64
N LEU A 180 11.14 6.46 10.29
CA LEU A 180 11.77 7.77 10.09
C LEU A 180 12.27 8.38 11.41
N TYR A 181 11.48 8.26 12.47
CA TYR A 181 11.82 8.82 13.78
C TYR A 181 12.49 7.81 14.71
N GLY A 182 12.44 6.52 14.38
CA GLY A 182 13.21 5.48 15.05
C GLY A 182 14.70 5.72 14.88
N ARG A 183 15.49 5.43 15.92
CA ARG A 183 16.93 5.74 15.93
C ARG A 183 17.79 4.76 15.13
N ASP A 184 17.22 3.68 14.61
CA ASP A 184 18.01 2.57 14.06
C ASP A 184 18.22 2.68 12.55
N VAL A 185 17.34 3.38 11.84
CA VAL A 185 17.38 3.51 10.38
C VAL A 185 18.27 4.69 9.97
N ILE A 186 19.09 4.48 8.94
CA ILE A 186 20.04 5.49 8.42
C ILE A 186 19.72 5.91 6.98
N ALA A 187 19.04 5.07 6.22
CA ALA A 187 18.62 5.35 4.85
C ALA A 187 17.40 4.51 4.44
N ALA A 188 16.84 4.81 3.28
CA ALA A 188 15.82 4.02 2.61
C ALA A 188 16.19 3.83 1.14
N ILE A 189 15.96 2.64 0.61
CA ILE A 189 16.13 2.32 -0.80
C ILE A 189 14.75 2.24 -1.43
N TRP A 190 14.53 2.97 -2.52
CA TRP A 190 13.31 2.80 -3.30
C TRP A 190 13.36 1.46 -4.05
N ARG A 191 12.32 0.65 -3.87
CA ARG A 191 12.15 -0.61 -4.60
C ARG A 191 10.95 -0.52 -5.52
N TYR A 192 11.23 -0.60 -6.81
CA TYR A 192 10.23 -0.65 -7.85
C TYR A 192 9.45 -1.98 -7.82
N SER A 193 8.16 -1.91 -8.14
CA SER A 193 7.29 -3.07 -8.29
C SER A 193 6.77 -3.12 -9.71
N ASP A 194 6.93 -4.27 -10.39
CA ASP A 194 6.39 -4.49 -11.73
C ASP A 194 4.85 -4.51 -11.78
N LEU A 195 4.21 -4.55 -10.62
CA LEU A 195 2.77 -4.37 -10.48
C LEU A 195 2.32 -2.96 -10.90
N ASP A 196 3.15 -1.92 -10.78
CA ASP A 196 2.82 -0.56 -11.24
C ASP A 196 2.40 -0.54 -12.72
N GLU A 197 2.95 -1.44 -13.55
CA GLU A 197 2.64 -1.55 -14.98
C GLU A 197 1.46 -2.49 -15.28
N ARG A 198 1.01 -3.28 -14.31
CA ARG A 198 -0.03 -4.31 -14.48
C ARG A 198 -1.36 -3.94 -13.83
N MET A 199 -1.38 -2.87 -13.04
CA MET A 199 -2.58 -2.40 -12.35
C MET A 199 -3.50 -1.65 -13.32
N ASP A 200 -4.82 -1.76 -13.12
CA ASP A 200 -5.83 -1.00 -13.88
C ASP A 200 -5.68 0.52 -13.74
N TYR A 201 -4.91 0.95 -12.73
CA TYR A 201 -4.58 2.33 -12.42
C TYR A 201 -3.07 2.41 -12.24
N PRO A 202 -2.28 2.58 -13.31
CA PRO A 202 -0.85 2.81 -13.17
C PRO A 202 -0.60 4.18 -12.53
N PRO A 203 0.54 4.38 -11.85
CA PRO A 203 0.95 5.69 -11.38
C PRO A 203 1.12 6.67 -12.54
N GLU A 204 0.96 7.97 -12.26
CA GLU A 204 1.06 9.03 -13.28
C GLU A 204 2.48 9.19 -13.82
N SER A 205 3.49 8.79 -13.03
CA SER A 205 4.90 8.93 -13.37
C SER A 205 5.60 7.57 -13.47
N ASN A 206 6.68 7.52 -14.25
CA ASN A 206 7.47 6.29 -14.38
C ASN A 206 8.38 6.09 -13.17
N HIS A 207 7.93 5.26 -12.22
CA HIS A 207 8.67 4.93 -11.00
C HIS A 207 9.86 3.97 -11.23
N ARG A 208 9.99 3.33 -12.40
CA ARG A 208 11.14 2.45 -12.70
C ARG A 208 12.47 3.19 -12.61
N ASN A 209 12.47 4.49 -12.96
CA ASN A 209 13.66 5.33 -12.89
C ASN A 209 14.07 5.69 -11.44
N LEU A 210 13.23 5.38 -10.46
CA LEU A 210 13.49 5.59 -9.04
C LEU A 210 14.07 4.34 -8.37
N ASP A 211 14.06 3.18 -9.03
CA ASP A 211 14.53 1.93 -8.46
C ASP A 211 15.99 2.03 -8.00
N GLU A 212 16.27 1.41 -6.85
CA GLU A 212 17.57 1.39 -6.17
C GLU A 212 18.12 2.75 -5.73
N ARG A 213 17.37 3.84 -5.88
CA ARG A 213 17.77 5.13 -5.34
C ARG A 213 17.79 5.08 -3.82
N VAL A 214 18.90 5.52 -3.25
CA VAL A 214 19.14 5.52 -1.81
C VAL A 214 19.00 6.94 -1.26
N TYR A 215 18.11 7.09 -0.29
CA TYR A 215 17.76 8.34 0.36
C TYR A 215 18.20 8.30 1.82
N ALA A 216 18.81 9.37 2.32
CA ALA A 216 19.23 9.43 3.73
C ALA A 216 18.02 9.68 4.64
N VAL A 217 18.05 9.09 5.85
CA VAL A 217 17.17 9.50 6.95
C VAL A 217 17.80 10.69 7.66
N ARG A 218 17.01 11.73 7.95
CA ARG A 218 17.51 12.94 8.62
C ARG A 218 17.95 12.63 10.06
N ASP A 219 19.00 13.29 10.52
CA ASP A 219 19.53 13.18 11.89
C ASP A 219 19.88 11.75 12.33
N ASN A 220 20.18 10.87 11.38
CA ASN A 220 20.53 9.49 11.68
C ASN A 220 21.90 9.35 12.35
N TRP A 221 22.08 8.28 13.12
CA TRP A 221 23.28 8.06 13.92
C TRP A 221 24.58 7.96 13.10
N ALA A 222 24.51 7.48 11.85
CA ALA A 222 25.69 7.31 11.01
C ALA A 222 26.21 8.66 10.50
N VAL A 223 25.30 9.58 10.15
CA VAL A 223 25.65 10.96 9.81
C VAL A 223 26.19 11.69 11.05
N SER A 224 25.52 11.59 12.21
CA SER A 224 25.99 12.24 13.44
C SER A 224 27.38 11.77 13.89
N LYS A 225 27.77 10.53 13.57
CA LYS A 225 29.11 9.98 13.85
C LYS A 225 30.14 10.22 12.75
N GLY A 226 29.78 10.93 11.67
CA GLY A 226 30.66 11.17 10.53
C GLY A 226 31.01 9.91 9.73
N LEU A 227 30.19 8.85 9.83
CA LEU A 227 30.38 7.57 9.12
C LEU A 227 29.69 7.57 7.75
N MET A 228 28.66 8.41 7.60
CA MET A 228 27.85 8.51 6.39
C MET A 228 27.81 9.97 5.92
N LYS A 229 27.79 10.15 4.60
CA LYS A 229 27.46 11.41 3.94
C LYS A 229 26.15 11.27 3.16
N ILE A 230 25.48 12.40 2.92
CA ILE A 230 24.21 12.40 2.20
C ILE A 230 24.46 12.01 0.74
N GLY A 231 23.61 11.10 0.23
CA GLY A 231 23.67 10.64 -1.15
C GLY A 231 23.17 11.70 -2.13
N PRO A 232 23.36 11.47 -3.45
CA PRO A 232 22.97 12.42 -4.49
C PRO A 232 21.45 12.66 -4.57
N PHE A 233 20.64 11.74 -4.02
CA PHE A 233 19.18 11.83 -4.05
C PHE A 233 18.57 12.51 -2.82
N GLY A 234 19.39 12.99 -1.88
CA GLY A 234 18.93 13.75 -0.72
C GLY A 234 18.30 12.90 0.39
N TYR A 235 17.26 13.43 1.02
CA TYR A 235 16.58 12.80 2.15
C TYR A 235 15.27 12.14 1.76
N VAL A 236 14.87 11.13 2.53
CA VAL A 236 13.62 10.39 2.31
C VAL A 236 12.38 11.25 2.57
N ASP A 237 12.45 12.24 3.45
CA ASP A 237 11.33 13.15 3.74
C ASP A 237 11.13 14.24 2.68
N ASP A 238 12.04 14.34 1.71
CA ASP A 238 11.99 15.31 0.60
C ASP A 238 11.33 14.73 -0.68
N ILE A 239 10.99 13.44 -0.71
CA ILE A 239 10.40 12.77 -1.87
C ILE A 239 8.93 12.41 -1.68
N ASP A 240 8.24 12.16 -2.80
CA ASP A 240 6.93 11.53 -2.75
C ASP A 240 7.09 10.03 -2.41
N ILE A 241 6.65 9.65 -1.22
CA ILE A 241 6.87 8.30 -0.67
C ILE A 241 6.07 7.27 -1.47
N PRO A 242 6.65 6.11 -1.81
CA PRO A 242 5.95 5.08 -2.54
C PRO A 242 4.70 4.61 -1.80
N GLY A 243 3.65 4.26 -2.54
CA GLY A 243 2.35 3.84 -2.01
C GLY A 243 1.36 4.97 -1.67
N ARG A 244 1.78 6.24 -1.68
CA ARG A 244 0.89 7.41 -1.46
C ARG A 244 -0.02 7.70 -2.65
N GLN A 245 0.52 7.58 -3.85
CA GLN A 245 -0.22 7.72 -5.11
C GLN A 245 -1.16 6.54 -5.34
N THR A 246 -2.25 6.75 -6.08
CA THR A 246 -3.06 5.64 -6.61
C THR A 246 -2.23 4.86 -7.61
N GLY A 247 -2.23 3.52 -7.51
CA GLY A 247 -1.54 2.69 -8.49
C GLY A 247 -0.10 2.33 -8.16
N CYS A 248 0.51 3.02 -7.21
CA CYS A 248 1.90 2.76 -6.80
C CYS A 248 1.96 1.57 -5.83
N ALA A 249 2.59 0.48 -6.26
CA ALA A 249 2.91 -0.72 -5.50
C ALA A 249 4.41 -0.80 -5.13
N CYS A 250 5.19 0.26 -5.44
CA CYS A 250 6.55 0.41 -4.97
C CYS A 250 6.60 0.44 -3.42
N HIS A 251 7.78 0.22 -2.84
CA HIS A 251 8.00 0.31 -1.40
C HIS A 251 9.39 0.85 -1.05
N LEU A 252 9.59 1.22 0.21
CA LEU A 252 10.90 1.56 0.76
C LEU A 252 11.48 0.34 1.48
N GLU A 253 12.73 0.00 1.16
CA GLU A 253 13.54 -0.91 1.95
C GLU A 253 14.41 -0.10 2.92
N TRP A 254 14.13 -0.21 4.22
CA TRP A 254 14.85 0.55 5.24
C TRP A 254 16.22 -0.06 5.54
N VAL A 255 17.24 0.80 5.58
CA VAL A 255 18.63 0.42 5.86
C VAL A 255 19.01 0.91 7.25
N SER A 256 19.45 0.00 8.12
CA SER A 256 19.87 0.30 9.50
C SER A 256 21.38 0.13 9.76
N ALA A 257 22.11 -0.43 8.79
CA ALA A 257 23.52 -0.74 8.93
C ALA A 257 24.35 -0.16 7.78
N LEU A 258 25.60 0.19 8.06
CA LEU A 258 26.56 0.69 7.06
C LEU A 258 26.77 -0.30 5.90
N ASP A 259 26.57 -1.60 6.15
CA ASP A 259 26.66 -2.65 5.15
C ASP A 259 25.61 -2.58 4.05
N GLY A 260 24.45 -1.96 4.33
CA GLY A 260 23.38 -1.77 3.36
C GLY A 260 23.50 -0.47 2.58
N LEU A 261 24.53 0.36 2.84
CA LEU A 261 24.76 1.60 2.10
C LEU A 261 25.70 1.37 0.91
N PRO A 262 25.51 2.10 -0.21
CA PRO A 262 26.52 2.15 -1.26
C PRO A 262 27.78 2.84 -0.74
N ASP A 263 28.95 2.42 -1.24
CA ASP A 263 30.26 2.99 -0.86
C ASP A 263 30.30 4.52 -1.06
N THR A 264 29.58 5.02 -2.07
CA THR A 264 29.46 6.45 -2.37
C THR A 264 28.79 7.26 -1.28
N MET A 265 28.08 6.65 -0.33
CA MET A 265 27.46 7.31 0.83
C MET A 265 28.27 7.12 2.12
N LEU A 266 29.34 6.32 2.10
CA LEU A 266 30.23 6.17 3.24
C LEU A 266 31.35 7.21 3.19
N THR A 267 31.78 7.66 4.36
CA THR A 267 33.06 8.37 4.52
C THR A 267 34.19 7.35 4.64
N ASP A 268 35.45 7.79 4.57
CA ASP A 268 36.60 6.89 4.81
C ASP A 268 36.51 6.24 6.20
N LEU A 269 36.04 7.00 7.20
CA LEU A 269 35.78 6.49 8.54
C LEU A 269 34.64 5.46 8.54
N GLY A 270 33.58 5.70 7.77
CA GLY A 270 32.48 4.76 7.59
C GLY A 270 32.89 3.45 6.94
N LEU A 271 33.72 3.51 5.89
CA LEU A 271 34.28 2.35 5.22
C LEU A 271 35.14 1.52 6.18
N ALA A 272 36.05 2.17 6.90
CA ALA A 272 36.90 1.49 7.89
C ALA A 272 36.09 0.82 9.01
N GLU A 273 35.05 1.50 9.54
CA GLU A 273 34.19 0.94 10.58
C GLU A 273 33.34 -0.23 10.07
N ARG A 274 32.82 -0.13 8.84
CA ARG A 274 32.09 -1.22 8.19
C ARG A 274 32.98 -2.46 8.06
N ASP A 275 34.18 -2.29 7.51
CA ASP A 275 35.10 -3.40 7.26
C ASP A 275 35.57 -4.04 8.58
N ARG A 276 35.82 -3.22 9.61
CA ARG A 276 36.12 -3.70 10.97
C ARG A 276 35.00 -4.57 11.53
N ARG A 277 33.72 -4.18 11.36
CA ARG A 277 32.55 -4.96 11.81
C ARG A 277 32.41 -6.27 11.04
N ARG A 278 32.59 -6.24 9.72
CA ARG A 278 32.58 -7.46 8.88
C ARG A 278 33.64 -8.45 9.34
N GLU A 279 34.85 -7.98 9.59
CA GLU A 279 35.95 -8.84 10.05
C GLU A 279 35.69 -9.41 11.45
N ALA A 280 35.17 -8.60 12.37
CA ALA A 280 34.77 -9.06 13.69
C ALA A 280 33.67 -10.14 13.60
N PHE A 281 32.66 -9.94 12.75
CA PHE A 281 31.59 -10.91 12.52
C PHE A 281 32.12 -12.22 11.92
N ARG A 282 33.02 -12.15 10.92
CA ARG A 282 33.69 -13.34 10.35
C ARG A 282 34.46 -14.12 11.41
N LYS A 283 35.23 -13.44 12.26
CA LYS A 283 35.95 -14.06 13.38
C LYS A 283 35.01 -14.74 14.36
N TRP A 284 33.90 -14.08 14.72
CA TRP A 284 32.89 -14.66 15.61
C TRP A 284 32.24 -15.92 15.02
N ILE A 285 31.87 -15.92 13.73
CA ILE A 285 31.37 -17.10 13.03
C ILE A 285 32.41 -18.23 13.03
N ALA A 286 33.68 -17.91 12.73
CA ALA A 286 34.75 -18.90 12.72
C ALA A 286 35.00 -19.53 14.09
N GLN A 287 35.00 -18.73 15.16
CA GLN A 287 35.12 -19.20 16.55
C GLN A 287 33.95 -20.11 16.93
N ARG A 288 32.70 -19.71 16.65
CA ARG A 288 31.50 -20.50 16.96
C ARG A 288 31.50 -21.84 16.23
N ASN A 289 31.91 -21.85 14.96
CA ASN A 289 32.02 -23.08 14.17
C ASN A 289 33.18 -23.99 14.64
N GLY A 290 34.29 -23.40 15.08
CA GLY A 290 35.41 -24.11 15.69
C GLY A 290 35.01 -24.76 17.02
N ASP A 291 34.29 -24.03 17.88
CA ASP A 291 33.79 -24.52 19.15
C ASP A 291 32.75 -25.64 18.98
N GLN A 292 31.84 -25.53 18.00
CA GLN A 292 30.91 -26.61 17.71
C GLN A 292 31.62 -27.88 17.23
N ARG A 293 32.61 -27.77 16.32
CA ARG A 293 33.43 -28.94 15.92
C ARG A 293 34.22 -29.51 17.09
N GLY A 294 34.76 -28.66 17.96
CA GLY A 294 35.48 -29.05 19.18
C GLY A 294 34.57 -29.72 20.22
N PHE A 295 33.31 -29.33 20.30
CA PHE A 295 32.30 -29.96 21.16
C PHE A 295 31.94 -31.37 20.65
N PHE A 296 31.60 -31.51 19.37
CA PHE A 296 31.30 -32.81 18.77
C PHE A 296 32.49 -33.78 18.80
N ARG A 297 33.72 -33.28 18.59
CA ARG A 297 34.94 -34.07 18.71
C ARG A 297 35.15 -34.60 20.13
N ARG A 298 34.93 -33.76 21.16
CA ARG A 298 35.04 -34.18 22.57
C ARG A 298 33.99 -35.22 22.96
N ILE A 299 32.75 -35.10 22.45
CA ILE A 299 31.72 -36.13 22.62
C ILE A 299 32.13 -37.43 21.94
N PHE A 300 32.61 -37.38 20.70
CA PHE A 300 33.04 -38.56 19.96
C PHE A 300 34.22 -39.28 20.63
N GLU A 301 35.25 -38.53 21.08
CA GLU A 301 36.40 -39.08 21.82
C GLU A 301 35.98 -39.69 23.18
N ALA A 302 35.02 -39.07 23.88
CA ALA A 302 34.48 -39.61 25.14
C ALA A 302 33.66 -40.89 24.94
N ILE A 303 32.94 -41.01 23.82
CA ILE A 303 32.20 -42.23 23.45
C ILE A 303 33.19 -43.35 23.07
N MET A 304 34.24 -43.02 22.32
CA MET A 304 35.23 -44.01 21.87
C MET A 304 36.14 -44.53 23.00
N LYS A 305 36.39 -43.74 24.06
CA LYS A 305 37.16 -44.16 25.26
C LYS A 305 36.37 -45.01 26.26
N ARG A 306 35.06 -45.21 26.06
CA ARG A 306 34.19 -46.06 26.91
C ARG A 306 33.96 -47.46 26.33
N LYS A 307 34.69 -47.84 25.27
CA LYS A 307 34.79 -49.21 24.77
C LYS A 307 36.14 -49.80 25.14
#